data_AF-A0A355GHC6-F1
#
_entry.id   AF-A0A355GHC6-F1
#
_cell.length_a   1.000
_cell.length_b   1.000
_cell.length_c   1.000
_cell.angle_alpha   90.00
_cell.angle_beta   90.00
_cell.angle_gamma   90.00
#
_symmetry.space_group_name_H-M   'P 1'
#
loop_
_entity.id
_entity.type
_entity.pdbx_description
1 polymer ?
#
loop_
_entity_poly.entity_id
_entity_poly.type
_entity_poly.pdbx_seq_one_letter_code
_entity_poly.pdbx_strand_id
1 'polypeptide(L)'
;LVKRCHACHGSKKQEASLRLDSHAWMMKGSDTGAAVVPGDPLKSRIIQVIQYHEDDSQMPPEKKMPDDEIAALTRWVKMGTPWPFSEKDAKLAPTNGAYDYETLAESHWSFQPVTRPEVPQVKDSQRVSSPVDPFVIKRLEEKGLSLSAAVDRRQLIRLASVDLIGLPPTYQ
;
A
#
# COMPACT_ATOMS: atom_id res chain seq x y z
N LEU A 1 -12.09 -13.86 6.54
CA LEU A 1 -11.50 -12.70 7.24
C LEU A 1 -12.23 -11.39 6.91
N VAL A 2 -12.21 -10.89 5.66
CA VAL A 2 -12.79 -9.57 5.31
C VAL A 2 -14.25 -9.38 5.77
N LYS A 3 -15.12 -10.35 5.48
CA LYS A 3 -16.57 -10.24 5.74
C LYS A 3 -16.97 -10.21 7.23
N ARG A 4 -16.17 -10.82 8.11
CA ARG A 4 -16.56 -11.09 9.52
C ARG A 4 -15.64 -10.46 10.55
N CYS A 5 -14.38 -10.20 10.19
CA CYS A 5 -13.34 -9.83 11.16
C CYS A 5 -12.85 -8.39 10.99
N HIS A 6 -12.74 -7.88 9.76
CA HIS A 6 -12.12 -6.57 9.48
C HIS A 6 -12.89 -5.37 10.04
N ALA A 7 -14.21 -5.51 10.23
CA ALA A 7 -15.01 -4.43 10.80
C ALA A 7 -14.58 -4.04 12.23
N CYS A 8 -14.10 -5.01 13.02
CA CYS A 8 -13.65 -4.79 14.41
C CYS A 8 -12.14 -4.99 14.62
N HIS A 9 -11.45 -5.69 13.71
CA HIS A 9 -10.02 -5.99 13.78
C HIS A 9 -9.29 -5.54 12.50
N GLY A 10 -9.56 -4.32 12.05
CA GLY A 10 -9.00 -3.71 10.85
C GLY A 10 -8.44 -2.32 11.11
N SER A 11 -8.04 -1.58 10.08
CA SER A 11 -7.41 -0.27 10.27
C SER A 11 -8.27 0.76 11.01
N LYS A 12 -9.59 0.72 10.81
CA LYS A 12 -10.52 1.68 11.40
C LYS A 12 -10.92 1.36 12.84
N LYS A 13 -10.83 0.09 13.26
CA LYS A 13 -11.23 -0.38 14.59
C LYS A 13 -10.41 -1.60 14.97
N GLN A 14 -9.85 -1.59 16.18
CA GLN A 14 -8.85 -2.56 16.64
C GLN A 14 -9.23 -3.07 18.03
N GLU A 15 -10.30 -3.84 18.09
CA GLU A 15 -10.69 -4.50 19.34
C GLU A 15 -9.57 -5.45 19.79
N ALA A 16 -9.30 -5.44 21.11
CA ALA A 16 -8.17 -6.13 21.73
C ALA A 16 -6.80 -5.81 21.07
N SER A 17 -6.66 -4.63 20.47
CA SER A 17 -5.46 -4.21 19.73
C SER A 17 -5.06 -5.16 18.60
N LEU A 18 -6.01 -5.95 18.08
CA LEU A 18 -5.77 -6.94 17.04
C LEU A 18 -6.08 -6.40 15.64
N ARG A 19 -5.21 -6.72 14.68
CA ARG A 19 -5.32 -6.36 13.26
C ARG A 19 -5.18 -7.60 12.36
N LEU A 20 -6.20 -7.88 11.55
CA LEU A 20 -6.30 -9.09 10.69
C LEU A 20 -6.36 -8.74 9.18
N ASP A 21 -6.11 -7.49 8.82
CA ASP A 21 -6.08 -6.97 7.45
C ASP A 21 -4.69 -6.96 6.81
N SER A 22 -3.66 -7.35 7.57
CA SER A 22 -2.29 -7.51 7.08
C SER A 22 -1.63 -8.72 7.75
N HIS A 23 -0.80 -9.44 7.00
CA HIS A 23 -0.05 -10.59 7.50
C HIS A 23 0.84 -10.20 8.68
N ALA A 24 1.62 -9.12 8.54
CA ALA A 24 2.55 -8.67 9.56
C ALA A 24 1.83 -8.30 10.87
N TRP A 25 0.67 -7.64 10.76
CA TRP A 25 -0.16 -7.29 11.92
C TRP A 25 -0.81 -8.51 12.58
N MET A 26 -1.29 -9.46 11.78
CA MET A 26 -1.88 -10.70 12.29
C MET A 26 -0.84 -11.55 13.03
N MET A 27 0.40 -11.60 12.53
CA MET A 27 1.51 -12.31 13.17
C MET A 27 2.02 -11.62 14.42
N LYS A 28 1.92 -10.28 14.50
CA LYS A 28 2.22 -9.53 15.73
C LYS A 28 1.28 -9.92 16.88
N GLY A 29 0.02 -10.23 16.59
CA GLY A 29 -0.97 -10.65 17.57
C GLY A 29 -1.68 -9.49 18.27
N SER A 30 -2.23 -9.75 19.45
CA SER A 30 -2.98 -8.83 20.30
C SER A 30 -2.25 -8.57 21.62
N ASP A 31 -2.85 -7.74 22.48
CA ASP A 31 -2.34 -7.50 23.85
C ASP A 31 -2.28 -8.79 24.70
N THR A 32 -3.01 -9.83 24.29
CA THR A 32 -3.05 -11.14 24.95
C THR A 32 -2.13 -12.18 24.28
N GLY A 33 -1.28 -11.76 23.35
CA GLY A 33 -0.30 -12.63 22.66
C GLY A 33 -0.71 -13.03 21.25
N ALA A 34 -0.21 -14.17 20.79
CA ALA A 34 -0.37 -14.62 19.39
C ALA A 34 -1.84 -14.90 19.05
N ALA A 35 -2.37 -14.17 18.06
CA ALA A 35 -3.73 -14.40 17.56
C ALA A 35 -3.81 -15.68 16.71
N VAL A 36 -2.74 -15.98 15.98
CA VAL A 36 -2.62 -17.15 15.11
C VAL A 36 -1.26 -17.80 15.32
N VAL A 37 -1.25 -19.12 15.50
CA VAL A 37 -0.05 -19.96 15.59
C VAL A 37 -0.02 -20.85 14.35
N PRO A 38 0.82 -20.54 13.35
CA PRO A 38 0.88 -21.32 12.11
C PRO A 38 1.11 -22.81 12.37
N GLY A 39 0.28 -23.66 11.79
CA GLY A 39 0.34 -25.12 11.96
C GLY A 39 -0.38 -25.68 13.20
N ASP A 40 -0.77 -24.83 14.17
CA ASP A 40 -1.42 -25.28 15.41
C ASP A 40 -2.74 -24.54 15.67
N PRO A 41 -3.87 -25.07 15.18
CA PRO A 41 -5.18 -24.48 15.42
C PRO A 41 -5.58 -24.46 16.90
N LEU A 42 -5.13 -25.41 17.72
CA LEU A 42 -5.52 -25.50 19.13
C LEU A 42 -4.85 -24.41 19.97
N LYS A 43 -3.64 -23.99 19.59
CA LYS A 43 -2.94 -22.84 20.20
C LYS A 43 -3.30 -21.50 19.57
N SER A 44 -4.07 -21.49 18.48
CA SER A 44 -4.46 -20.27 17.79
C SER A 44 -5.70 -19.65 18.44
N ARG A 45 -5.51 -18.50 19.10
CA ARG A 45 -6.60 -17.79 19.79
C ARG A 45 -7.80 -17.53 18.89
N ILE A 46 -7.56 -17.18 17.62
CA ILE A 46 -8.64 -16.94 16.64
C ILE A 46 -9.56 -18.15 16.47
N ILE A 47 -9.05 -19.38 16.60
CA ILE A 47 -9.84 -20.60 16.45
C ILE A 47 -10.64 -20.88 17.72
N GLN A 48 -10.05 -20.66 18.89
CA GLN A 48 -10.71 -20.84 20.18
C GLN A 48 -11.96 -19.94 20.29
N VAL A 49 -11.80 -18.64 19.95
CA VAL A 49 -12.88 -17.64 20.08
C VAL A 49 -14.01 -17.81 19.07
N ILE A 50 -13.75 -18.34 17.85
CA ILE A 50 -14.79 -18.58 16.84
C ILE A 50 -15.54 -19.91 17.06
N GLN A 51 -14.91 -20.86 17.74
CA GLN A 51 -15.55 -22.12 18.11
C GLN A 51 -16.50 -21.99 19.30
N TYR A 52 -16.40 -20.87 20.05
CA TYR A 52 -17.15 -20.58 21.26
C TYR A 52 -16.87 -21.63 22.34
N HIS A 53 -15.60 -21.93 22.55
CA HIS A 53 -15.22 -22.72 23.73
C HIS A 53 -15.64 -21.99 25.01
N GLU A 54 -16.08 -22.75 26.00
CA GLU A 54 -16.44 -22.21 27.31
C GLU A 54 -15.23 -21.49 27.91
N ASP A 55 -15.49 -20.36 28.58
CA ASP A 55 -14.50 -19.45 29.20
C ASP A 55 -13.75 -18.47 28.28
N ASP A 56 -14.02 -18.46 26.97
CA ASP A 56 -13.40 -17.50 26.04
C ASP A 56 -14.37 -16.44 25.50
N SER A 57 -13.83 -15.24 25.26
CA SER A 57 -14.55 -14.17 24.55
C SER A 57 -14.99 -14.66 23.17
N GLN A 58 -16.30 -14.83 22.98
CA GLN A 58 -16.88 -15.35 21.75
C GLN A 58 -16.84 -14.33 20.62
N MET A 59 -16.42 -14.77 19.43
CA MET A 59 -16.30 -13.92 18.24
C MET A 59 -16.86 -14.62 16.99
N PRO A 60 -17.70 -13.97 16.16
CA PRO A 60 -18.20 -12.59 16.28
C PRO A 60 -19.28 -12.43 17.36
N PRO A 61 -19.34 -11.31 18.10
CA PRO A 61 -20.21 -11.17 19.27
C PRO A 61 -21.71 -11.26 18.96
N GLU A 62 -22.13 -10.88 17.75
CA GLU A 62 -23.54 -10.88 17.37
C GLU A 62 -24.06 -12.27 17.01
N LYS A 63 -23.26 -13.06 16.29
CA LYS A 63 -23.71 -14.36 15.77
C LYS A 63 -22.52 -15.24 15.40
N LYS A 64 -22.57 -16.49 15.86
CA LYS A 64 -21.59 -17.52 15.50
C LYS A 64 -21.54 -17.70 13.99
N MET A 65 -20.32 -17.83 13.49
CA MET A 65 -20.09 -18.13 12.09
C MET A 65 -20.56 -19.56 11.74
N PRO A 66 -20.94 -19.80 10.47
CA PRO A 66 -21.21 -21.15 9.99
C PRO A 66 -20.03 -22.11 10.20
N ASP A 67 -20.32 -23.37 10.49
CA ASP A 67 -19.30 -24.38 10.81
C ASP A 67 -18.34 -24.64 9.63
N ASP A 68 -18.79 -24.47 8.38
CA ASP A 68 -17.97 -24.58 7.18
C ASP A 68 -16.95 -23.43 7.06
N GLU A 69 -17.35 -22.21 7.41
CA GLU A 69 -16.45 -21.05 7.49
C GLU A 69 -15.41 -21.24 8.60
N ILE A 70 -15.83 -21.77 9.77
CA ILE A 70 -14.92 -22.10 10.88
C ILE A 70 -13.92 -23.18 10.44
N ALA A 71 -14.41 -24.26 9.82
CA ALA A 71 -13.56 -25.35 9.34
C ALA A 71 -12.56 -24.88 8.28
N ALA A 72 -12.95 -23.93 7.42
CA ALA A 72 -12.04 -23.32 6.46
C ALA A 72 -10.90 -22.54 7.15
N LEU A 73 -11.21 -21.75 8.19
CA LEU A 73 -10.20 -21.04 8.98
C LEU A 73 -9.29 -22.00 9.74
N THR A 74 -9.84 -23.04 10.36
CA THR A 74 -9.06 -24.09 11.05
C THR A 74 -8.09 -24.78 10.09
N ARG A 75 -8.54 -25.12 8.87
CA ARG A 75 -7.66 -25.69 7.83
C ARG A 75 -6.59 -24.71 7.41
N TRP A 76 -6.94 -23.44 7.21
CA TRP A 76 -5.98 -22.41 6.83
C TRP A 76 -4.86 -22.24 7.87
N VAL A 77 -5.18 -22.25 9.16
CA VAL A 77 -4.16 -22.27 10.23
C VAL A 77 -3.31 -23.54 10.17
N LYS A 78 -3.94 -24.70 10.00
CA LYS A 78 -3.23 -25.99 9.91
C LYS A 78 -2.24 -26.05 8.73
N MET A 79 -2.52 -25.35 7.64
CA MET A 79 -1.63 -25.23 6.48
C MET A 79 -0.43 -24.29 6.71
N GLY A 80 -0.27 -23.71 7.90
CA GLY A 80 0.78 -22.73 8.16
C GLY A 80 0.43 -21.33 7.66
N THR A 81 -0.86 -20.98 7.64
CA THR A 81 -1.37 -19.64 7.33
C THR A 81 -0.86 -19.04 6.01
N PRO A 82 -1.01 -19.75 4.87
CA PRO A 82 -0.55 -19.23 3.59
C PRO A 82 -1.22 -17.88 3.29
N TRP A 83 -0.40 -16.87 3.00
CA TRP A 83 -0.84 -15.51 2.69
C TRP A 83 -0.55 -15.19 1.22
N PRO A 84 -1.53 -14.67 0.45
CA PRO A 84 -1.40 -14.52 -1.02
C PRO A 84 -0.50 -13.36 -1.47
N PHE A 85 0.05 -12.57 -0.53
CA PHE A 85 0.90 -11.40 -0.82
C PHE A 85 2.26 -11.54 -0.12
N SER A 86 3.33 -11.07 -0.75
CA SER A 86 4.69 -11.26 -0.21
C SER A 86 4.94 -10.35 1.00
N GLU A 87 5.70 -10.82 2.00
CA GLU A 87 6.10 -10.02 3.17
C GLU A 87 6.82 -8.72 2.79
N LYS A 88 7.42 -8.66 1.60
CA LYS A 88 8.13 -7.49 1.08
C LYS A 88 7.21 -6.30 0.78
N ASP A 89 5.91 -6.55 0.64
CA ASP A 89 4.91 -5.53 0.32
C ASP A 89 4.23 -4.94 1.58
N ALA A 90 4.45 -5.54 2.75
CA ALA A 90 3.79 -5.17 3.99
C ALA A 90 4.68 -4.28 4.87
N LYS A 91 4.78 -2.99 4.54
CA LYS A 91 5.16 -2.00 5.56
C LYS A 91 4.05 -1.95 6.61
N LEU A 92 4.37 -2.22 7.86
CA LEU A 92 3.41 -2.15 8.98
C LEU A 92 2.85 -0.73 9.07
N ALA A 93 1.66 -0.50 8.53
CA ALA A 93 0.96 0.77 8.73
C ALA A 93 0.60 0.91 10.21
N PRO A 94 0.97 2.00 10.90
CA PRO A 94 0.82 2.16 12.34
C PRO A 94 -0.63 1.94 12.82
N THR A 95 -0.78 1.34 14.00
CA THR A 95 -2.08 0.97 14.60
C THR A 95 -3.01 2.17 14.75
N ASN A 96 -2.52 3.39 14.93
CA ASN A 96 -3.40 4.52 15.28
C ASN A 96 -3.47 5.60 14.18
N GLY A 97 -3.07 5.28 12.95
CA GLY A 97 -2.88 6.31 11.91
C GLY A 97 -1.71 7.28 12.22
N ALA A 98 -0.92 6.97 13.24
CA ALA A 98 0.24 7.74 13.66
C ALA A 98 1.38 7.50 12.68
N TYR A 99 1.54 8.35 11.67
CA TYR A 99 2.67 8.27 10.75
C TYR A 99 3.99 8.24 11.54
N ASP A 100 4.90 7.36 11.12
CA ASP A 100 6.28 7.35 11.59
C ASP A 100 7.01 8.53 10.92
N TYR A 101 6.88 9.70 11.53
CA TYR A 101 7.40 10.95 11.00
C TYR A 101 8.93 10.95 11.01
N GLU A 102 9.59 10.27 11.94
CA GLU A 102 11.03 10.08 11.95
C GLU A 102 11.49 9.33 10.70
N THR A 103 10.91 8.16 10.39
CA THR A 103 11.27 7.40 9.19
C THR A 103 10.90 8.16 7.90
N LEU A 104 9.77 8.86 7.88
CA LEU A 104 9.39 9.70 6.74
C LEU A 104 10.36 10.86 6.56
N ALA A 105 10.80 11.52 7.64
CA ALA A 105 11.78 12.60 7.59
C ALA A 105 13.11 12.13 6.96
N GLU A 106 13.53 10.91 7.28
CA GLU A 106 14.78 10.35 6.74
C GLU A 106 14.68 9.87 5.29
N SER A 107 13.50 9.47 4.81
CA SER A 107 13.37 8.78 3.51
C SER A 107 12.55 9.53 2.46
N HIS A 108 11.69 10.47 2.88
CA HIS A 108 10.80 11.16 1.97
C HIS A 108 11.54 12.32 1.28
N TRP A 109 11.48 12.36 -0.05
CA TRP A 109 12.22 13.31 -0.89
C TRP A 109 12.03 14.79 -0.47
N SER A 110 10.86 15.16 0.04
CA SER A 110 10.54 16.54 0.44
C SER A 110 11.20 16.99 1.75
N PHE A 111 11.67 16.06 2.58
CA PHE A 111 12.36 16.36 3.84
C PHE A 111 13.88 16.28 3.72
N GLN A 112 14.38 15.82 2.57
CA GLN A 112 15.81 15.79 2.29
C GLN A 112 16.32 17.21 1.96
N PRO A 113 17.55 17.57 2.39
CA PRO A 113 18.17 18.81 1.98
C PRO A 113 18.21 18.95 0.46
N VAL A 114 17.82 20.11 -0.05
CA VAL A 114 17.90 20.41 -1.49
C VAL A 114 19.38 20.52 -1.86
N THR A 115 19.84 19.60 -2.69
CA THR A 115 21.19 19.64 -3.27
C THR A 115 21.10 20.03 -4.74
N ARG A 116 22.14 20.70 -5.26
CA ARG A 116 22.22 21.08 -6.66
C ARG A 116 22.97 19.99 -7.44
N PRO A 117 22.29 19.11 -8.18
CA PRO A 117 22.96 18.05 -8.92
C PRO A 117 23.76 18.62 -10.09
N GLU A 118 24.79 17.88 -10.50
CA GLU A 118 25.52 18.19 -11.73
C GLU A 118 24.63 17.93 -12.94
N VAL A 119 24.63 18.88 -13.89
CA VAL A 119 23.82 18.76 -15.11
C VAL A 119 24.52 17.80 -16.07
N PRO A 120 23.86 16.71 -16.50
CA PRO A 120 24.49 15.72 -17.36
C PRO A 120 24.74 16.28 -18.76
N GLN A 121 25.83 15.83 -19.37
CA GLN A 121 26.12 16.09 -20.78
C GLN A 121 25.28 15.14 -21.66
N VAL A 122 24.64 15.69 -22.69
CA VAL A 122 23.76 14.97 -23.62
C VAL A 122 24.22 15.18 -25.05
N LYS A 123 23.92 14.22 -25.94
CA LYS A 123 24.27 14.31 -27.36
C LYS A 123 23.38 15.31 -28.08
N ASP A 124 22.09 15.32 -27.76
CA ASP A 124 21.12 16.24 -28.37
C ASP A 124 21.03 17.58 -27.64
N SER A 125 22.13 18.34 -27.68
CA SER A 125 22.24 19.64 -26.99
C SER A 125 21.33 20.72 -27.60
N GLN A 126 20.90 20.57 -28.86
CA GLN A 126 20.02 21.53 -29.53
C GLN A 126 18.59 21.52 -28.98
N ARG A 127 18.18 20.43 -28.35
CA ARG A 127 16.86 20.27 -27.73
C ARG A 127 16.81 20.73 -26.27
N VAL A 128 17.93 21.23 -25.73
CA VAL A 128 18.00 21.74 -24.34
C VAL A 128 17.52 23.18 -24.30
N SER A 129 16.38 23.41 -23.68
CA SER A 129 15.77 24.73 -23.43
C SER A 129 15.86 25.17 -21.97
N SER A 130 15.96 24.21 -21.04
CA SER A 130 16.09 24.43 -19.61
C SER A 130 17.17 23.52 -19.00
N PRO A 131 17.74 23.87 -17.83
CA PRO A 131 18.70 23.01 -17.12
C PRO A 131 18.13 21.64 -16.68
N VAL A 132 16.82 21.43 -16.74
CA VAL A 132 16.16 20.15 -16.40
C VAL A 132 16.18 19.20 -17.60
N ASP A 133 16.14 19.72 -18.82
CA ASP A 133 16.04 18.93 -20.05
C ASP A 133 17.16 17.89 -20.21
N PRO A 134 18.44 18.19 -19.87
CA PRO A 134 19.51 17.21 -20.00
C PRO A 134 19.29 15.95 -19.16
N PHE A 135 18.62 16.04 -18.01
CA PHE A 135 18.32 14.87 -17.18
C PHE A 135 17.33 13.92 -17.87
N VAL A 136 16.32 14.47 -18.55
CA VAL A 136 15.33 13.69 -19.32
C VAL A 136 15.97 13.12 -20.58
N ILE A 137 16.68 13.95 -21.34
CA ILE A 137 17.35 13.55 -22.59
C ILE A 137 18.35 12.43 -22.31
N LYS A 138 19.19 12.55 -21.27
CA LYS A 138 20.16 11.53 -20.88
C LYS A 138 19.49 10.17 -20.68
N ARG A 139 18.36 10.15 -19.97
CA ARG A 139 17.62 8.91 -19.67
C ARG A 139 16.99 8.31 -20.93
N LEU A 140 16.53 9.13 -21.86
CA LEU A 140 16.03 8.68 -23.16
C LEU A 140 17.17 8.09 -24.00
N GLU A 141 18.31 8.76 -24.09
CA GLU A 141 19.50 8.31 -24.82
C GLU A 141 20.00 6.94 -24.31
N GLU A 142 20.04 6.72 -22.99
CA GLU A 142 20.38 5.42 -22.37
C GLU A 142 19.43 4.29 -22.79
N LYS A 143 18.19 4.63 -23.14
CA LYS A 143 17.16 3.70 -23.60
C LYS A 143 17.04 3.64 -25.12
N GLY A 144 17.90 4.35 -25.87
CA GLY A 144 17.82 4.44 -27.32
C GLY A 144 16.60 5.21 -27.82
N LEU A 145 16.04 6.09 -26.98
CA LEU A 145 14.88 6.94 -27.28
C LEU A 145 15.33 8.40 -27.49
N SER A 146 14.43 9.20 -28.06
CA SER A 146 14.60 10.65 -28.23
C SER A 146 13.32 11.39 -27.85
N LEU A 147 13.42 12.71 -27.65
CA LEU A 147 12.24 13.55 -27.43
C LEU A 147 11.36 13.58 -28.68
N SER A 148 10.05 13.52 -28.47
CA SER A 148 9.06 13.70 -29.55
C SER A 148 9.24 15.05 -30.25
N ALA A 149 8.76 15.16 -31.49
CA ALA A 149 8.73 16.42 -32.21
C ALA A 149 7.88 17.45 -31.46
N ALA A 150 8.27 18.72 -31.54
CA ALA A 150 7.45 19.81 -31.01
C ALA A 150 6.13 19.88 -31.77
N VAL A 151 5.02 20.02 -31.01
CA VAL A 151 3.69 20.20 -31.59
C VAL A 151 3.54 21.60 -32.17
N ASP A 152 2.72 21.75 -33.21
CA ASP A 152 2.45 23.07 -33.78
C ASP A 152 1.57 23.92 -32.83
N ARG A 153 1.54 25.24 -33.07
CA ARG A 153 0.80 26.17 -32.20
C ARG A 153 -0.69 25.86 -32.07
N ARG A 154 -1.34 25.35 -33.12
CA ARG A 154 -2.77 25.01 -33.10
C ARG A 154 -3.02 23.76 -32.27
N GLN A 155 -2.15 22.76 -32.37
CA GLN A 155 -2.20 21.59 -31.51
C GLN A 155 -1.93 21.96 -30.05
N LEU A 156 -0.93 22.82 -29.81
CA LEU A 156 -0.56 23.24 -28.46
C LEU A 156 -1.70 23.97 -27.75
N ILE A 157 -2.35 24.94 -28.39
CA ILE A 157 -3.48 25.66 -27.78
C ILE A 157 -4.65 24.74 -27.49
N ARG A 158 -4.92 23.77 -28.38
CA ARG A 158 -5.97 22.79 -28.16
C ARG A 158 -5.70 21.92 -26.93
N LEU A 159 -4.48 21.40 -26.79
CA LEU A 159 -4.08 20.60 -25.64
C LEU A 159 -4.13 21.42 -24.35
N ALA A 160 -3.53 22.61 -24.36
CA ALA A 160 -3.50 23.49 -23.20
C ALA A 160 -4.90 23.90 -22.73
N SER A 161 -5.84 24.22 -23.63
CA SER A 161 -7.22 24.53 -23.24
C SER A 161 -7.93 23.34 -22.62
N VAL A 162 -7.79 22.14 -23.19
CA VAL A 162 -8.40 20.94 -22.61
C VAL A 162 -7.80 20.62 -21.25
N ASP A 163 -6.49 20.72 -21.08
CA ASP A 163 -5.82 20.42 -19.80
C ASP A 163 -6.15 21.44 -18.70
N LEU A 164 -6.22 22.73 -19.04
CA LEU A 164 -6.42 23.79 -18.06
C LEU A 164 -7.89 24.04 -17.72
N ILE A 165 -8.80 23.93 -18.69
CA ILE A 165 -10.21 24.30 -18.51
C ILE A 165 -11.21 23.21 -18.95
N GLY A 166 -10.75 22.08 -19.50
CA GLY A 166 -11.61 20.97 -19.90
C GLY A 166 -12.40 21.18 -21.20
N LEU A 167 -12.15 22.26 -21.94
CA LEU A 167 -12.88 22.64 -23.15
C LEU A 167 -11.92 22.97 -24.30
N PRO A 168 -12.30 22.73 -25.57
CA PRO A 168 -11.50 23.17 -26.70
C PRO A 168 -11.47 24.71 -26.80
N PRO A 169 -10.43 25.29 -27.42
CA PRO A 169 -10.32 26.73 -27.59
C PRO A 169 -11.44 27.28 -28.49
N THR A 170 -11.95 28.46 -28.18
CA THR A 170 -12.92 29.18 -29.01
C THR A 170 -12.19 29.97 -30.10
N TYR A 171 -12.74 29.97 -31.32
CA TYR A 171 -12.31 30.90 -32.35
C TYR A 171 -12.76 32.32 -31.96
N GLN A 172 -11.82 33.25 -31.76
CA GLN A 172 -12.09 34.69 -31.84
C GLN A 172 -11.69 35.17 -33.22
#